data_AF-A0A953JPN8-F1
#
_entry.id   AF-A0A953JPN8-F1
#
_cell.length_a   1.000
_cell.length_b   1.000
_cell.length_c   1.000
_cell.angle_alpha   90.00
_cell.angle_beta   90.00
_cell.angle_gamma   90.00
#
_symmetry.space_group_name_H-M   'P 1'
#
loop_
_entity.id
_entity.type
_entity.pdbx_description
1 polymer ?
#
loop_
_entity_poly.entity_id
_entity_poly.type
_entity_poly.pdbx_seq_one_letter_code
_entity_poly.pdbx_strand_id
1 'polypeptide(L)'
;MAEKPTVTEIFQFALDLRKSAPNGTYDDVKSRIVDKFGSGPLPDTAYLTIPEYDNIVPEEDWTSGLPVVLRGIQNDSWKDVAHGIVISLEQVENYPKQSLREDDPSKDWRNRNEGIADAEAKVLDKWMPEELMDLARRQIQP
;
A
#
# COMPACT_ATOMS: atom_id res chain seq x y z
N MET A 1 10.10 17.67 -21.37
CA MET A 1 9.96 16.21 -21.58
C MET A 1 8.77 15.79 -20.74
N ALA A 2 7.80 15.06 -21.29
CA ALA A 2 6.67 14.58 -20.50
C ALA A 2 7.21 13.64 -19.41
N GLU A 3 6.88 13.93 -18.16
CA GLU A 3 7.28 13.11 -17.02
C GLU A 3 6.61 11.73 -17.15
N LYS A 4 7.41 10.65 -17.13
CA LYS A 4 6.87 9.29 -17.22
C LYS A 4 6.28 8.94 -15.86
N PRO A 5 4.99 8.54 -15.78
CA PRO A 5 4.40 8.15 -14.52
C PRO A 5 5.07 6.87 -14.00
N THR A 6 5.29 6.79 -12.70
CA THR A 6 5.81 5.57 -12.07
C THR A 6 4.68 4.57 -11.81
N VAL A 7 5.02 3.27 -11.73
CA VAL A 7 4.06 2.21 -11.38
C VAL A 7 3.44 2.47 -10.00
N THR A 8 4.24 3.00 -9.07
CA THR A 8 3.80 3.45 -7.75
C THR A 8 2.75 4.56 -7.82
N GLU A 9 2.95 5.60 -8.61
CA GLU A 9 1.98 6.70 -8.76
C GLU A 9 0.63 6.21 -9.31
N ILE A 10 0.68 5.31 -10.30
CA ILE A 10 -0.53 4.73 -10.90
C ILE A 10 -1.28 3.90 -9.86
N PHE A 11 -0.56 3.14 -9.04
CA PHE A 11 -1.13 2.35 -7.95
C PHE A 11 -1.75 3.22 -6.84
N GLN A 12 -1.06 4.28 -6.41
CA GLN A 12 -1.59 5.26 -5.46
C GLN A 12 -2.87 5.93 -5.97
N PHE A 13 -2.88 6.31 -7.25
CA PHE A 13 -4.08 6.85 -7.88
C PHE A 13 -5.25 5.85 -7.86
N ALA A 14 -4.98 4.57 -8.12
CA ALA A 14 -6.01 3.52 -8.05
C ALA A 14 -6.57 3.36 -6.63
N LEU A 15 -5.71 3.41 -5.61
CA LEU A 15 -6.12 3.39 -4.20
C LEU A 15 -6.98 4.59 -3.81
N ASP A 16 -6.60 5.79 -4.23
CA ASP A 16 -7.36 7.00 -3.91
C ASP A 16 -8.73 7.02 -4.60
N LEU A 17 -8.83 6.46 -5.81
CA LEU A 17 -10.10 6.21 -6.46
C LEU A 17 -10.99 5.26 -5.64
N ARG A 18 -10.42 4.19 -5.10
CA ARG A 18 -11.15 3.21 -4.28
C ARG A 18 -11.57 3.77 -2.93
N LYS A 19 -10.73 4.58 -2.28
CA LYS A 19 -11.09 5.32 -1.06
C LYS A 19 -12.26 6.27 -1.31
N SER A 20 -12.24 6.96 -2.46
CA SER A 20 -13.30 7.92 -2.83
C SER A 20 -14.60 7.24 -3.28
N ALA A 21 -14.50 6.05 -3.86
CA ALA A 21 -15.64 5.26 -4.35
C ALA A 21 -15.48 3.76 -3.98
N PRO A 22 -15.77 3.38 -2.72
CA PRO A 22 -15.51 2.02 -2.20
C PRO A 22 -16.32 0.93 -2.91
N ASN A 23 -17.48 1.29 -3.46
CA ASN A 23 -18.40 0.40 -4.15
C ASN A 23 -18.24 0.41 -5.67
N GLY A 24 -17.24 1.13 -6.20
CA GLY A 24 -16.97 1.15 -7.65
C GLY A 24 -16.52 -0.23 -8.17
N THR A 25 -16.68 -0.47 -9.47
CA THR A 25 -16.17 -1.72 -10.08
C THR A 25 -14.68 -1.59 -10.41
N TYR A 26 -13.96 -2.71 -10.45
CA TYR A 26 -12.56 -2.73 -10.87
C TYR A 26 -12.38 -2.31 -12.34
N ASP A 27 -13.39 -2.55 -13.19
CA ASP A 27 -13.40 -2.09 -14.59
C ASP A 27 -13.48 -0.57 -14.71
N ASP A 28 -14.19 0.10 -13.79
CA ASP A 28 -14.24 1.57 -13.74
C ASP A 28 -12.87 2.15 -13.36
N VAL A 29 -12.17 1.51 -12.40
CA VAL A 29 -10.81 1.91 -12.00
C VAL A 29 -9.85 1.75 -13.17
N LYS A 30 -9.92 0.61 -13.88
CA LYS A 30 -9.11 0.36 -15.08
C LYS A 30 -9.35 1.44 -16.14
N SER A 31 -10.61 1.78 -16.41
CA SER A 31 -10.96 2.80 -17.40
C SER A 31 -10.41 4.17 -17.01
N ARG A 32 -10.56 4.58 -15.75
CA ARG A 32 -10.02 5.86 -15.26
C ARG A 32 -8.50 5.95 -15.29
N ILE A 33 -7.78 4.84 -15.07
CA ILE A 33 -6.32 4.79 -15.22
C ILE A 33 -5.95 5.05 -16.68
N VAL A 34 -6.62 4.37 -17.63
CA VAL A 34 -6.37 4.54 -19.06
C VAL A 34 -6.74 5.95 -19.52
N ASP A 35 -7.84 6.53 -19.03
CA ASP A 35 -8.25 7.89 -19.40
C ASP A 35 -7.24 8.95 -18.92
N LYS A 36 -6.67 8.77 -17.72
CA LYS A 36 -5.73 9.73 -17.13
C LYS A 36 -4.31 9.60 -17.69
N PHE A 37 -3.82 8.37 -17.87
CA PHE A 37 -2.43 8.10 -18.22
C PHE A 37 -2.23 7.58 -19.65
N GLY A 38 -3.28 7.09 -20.30
CA GLY A 38 -3.20 6.35 -21.56
C GLY A 38 -2.73 7.15 -22.76
N SER A 39 -2.84 8.48 -22.73
CA SER A 39 -2.26 9.37 -23.75
C SER A 39 -0.78 9.71 -23.50
N GLY A 40 -0.25 9.30 -22.34
CA GLY A 40 1.12 9.56 -21.91
C GLY A 40 2.09 8.42 -22.22
N PRO A 41 3.40 8.66 -22.06
CA PRO A 41 4.40 7.62 -22.19
C PRO A 41 4.23 6.57 -21.08
N LEU A 42 4.51 5.30 -21.40
CA LEU A 42 4.46 4.21 -20.43
C LEU A 42 5.52 4.37 -19.32
N PRO A 43 5.27 3.77 -18.14
CA PRO A 43 6.24 3.73 -17.05
C PRO A 43 7.55 3.08 -17.46
N ASP A 44 8.64 3.50 -16.82
CA ASP A 44 9.93 2.83 -16.98
C ASP A 44 9.96 1.52 -16.18
N THR A 45 10.58 0.49 -16.75
CA THR A 45 10.77 -0.80 -16.07
C THR A 45 11.76 -0.70 -14.91
N ALA A 46 12.62 0.32 -14.90
CA ALA A 46 13.53 0.60 -13.78
C ALA A 46 12.80 0.85 -12.45
N TYR A 47 11.53 1.26 -12.49
CA TYR A 47 10.69 1.57 -11.32
C TYR A 47 9.44 0.69 -11.27
N LEU A 48 9.56 -0.58 -11.65
CA LEU A 48 8.50 -1.59 -11.53
C LEU A 48 8.36 -2.05 -10.08
N THR A 49 7.91 -1.16 -9.21
CA THR A 49 7.74 -1.42 -7.78
C THR A 49 6.45 -0.78 -7.28
N ILE A 50 5.85 -1.39 -6.25
CA ILE A 50 4.82 -0.77 -5.41
C ILE A 50 5.48 -0.59 -4.02
N PRO A 51 5.22 0.49 -3.27
CA PRO A 51 5.85 0.71 -1.95
C PRO A 51 5.30 -0.22 -0.87
N GLU A 52 6.17 -0.84 -0.07
CA GLU A 52 5.77 -1.84 0.94
C GLU A 52 4.74 -1.30 1.92
N TYR A 53 3.60 -2.00 2.00
CA TYR A 53 2.67 -1.86 3.11
C TYR A 53 3.23 -2.65 4.30
N ASP A 54 4.23 -2.06 4.97
CA ASP A 54 5.04 -2.70 6.01
C ASP A 54 4.28 -3.02 7.32
N ASN A 55 3.00 -2.63 7.39
CA ASN A 55 2.21 -2.67 8.63
C ASN A 55 1.65 -4.06 8.95
N ILE A 56 1.63 -4.99 8.00
CA ILE A 56 1.10 -6.35 8.16
C ILE A 56 2.08 -7.31 7.48
N VAL A 57 2.56 -8.35 8.17
CA VAL A 57 3.38 -9.41 7.56
C VAL A 57 2.63 -9.95 6.34
N PRO A 58 3.17 -9.84 5.11
CA PRO A 58 2.43 -10.23 3.91
C PRO A 58 2.24 -11.75 3.90
N GLU A 59 0.99 -12.19 4.00
CA GLU A 59 0.61 -13.55 3.58
C GLU A 59 0.39 -13.61 2.06
N GLU A 60 0.13 -12.46 1.40
CA GLU A 60 -0.09 -12.38 -0.04
C GLU A 60 0.74 -11.31 -0.76
N ASP A 61 0.97 -11.61 -2.04
CA ASP A 61 1.88 -10.91 -2.92
C ASP A 61 1.16 -9.76 -3.63
N TRP A 62 1.17 -8.60 -2.99
CA TRP A 62 0.85 -7.29 -3.54
C TRP A 62 1.73 -6.92 -4.77
N THR A 63 2.75 -7.72 -5.12
CA THR A 63 3.50 -7.64 -6.39
C THR A 63 2.95 -8.55 -7.49
N SER A 64 1.91 -9.35 -7.23
CA SER A 64 1.29 -10.31 -8.16
C SER A 64 0.88 -9.72 -9.50
N GLY A 65 0.53 -8.44 -9.56
CA GLY A 65 0.19 -7.75 -10.80
C GLY A 65 1.39 -7.16 -11.56
N LEU A 66 2.57 -7.06 -10.96
CA LEU A 66 3.77 -6.50 -11.61
C LEU A 66 4.21 -7.26 -12.87
N PRO A 67 4.15 -8.60 -12.95
CA PRO A 67 4.43 -9.31 -14.20
C PRO A 67 3.49 -8.91 -15.34
N VAL A 68 2.22 -8.62 -15.03
CA VAL A 68 1.22 -8.17 -16.01
C VAL A 68 1.50 -6.72 -16.43
N VAL A 69 1.90 -5.86 -15.49
CA VAL A 69 2.36 -4.50 -15.79
C VAL A 69 3.59 -4.52 -16.71
N LEU A 70 4.59 -5.35 -16.40
CA LEU A 70 5.79 -5.51 -17.22
C LEU A 70 5.43 -5.95 -18.65
N ARG A 71 4.56 -6.94 -18.79
CA ARG A 71 4.05 -7.38 -20.10
C ARG A 71 3.36 -6.24 -20.85
N GLY A 72 2.55 -5.44 -20.15
CA GLY A 72 1.90 -4.27 -20.72
C GLY A 72 2.90 -3.23 -21.23
N ILE A 73 3.97 -2.97 -20.47
CA ILE A 73 5.05 -2.06 -20.88
C ILE A 73 5.77 -2.60 -22.12
N GLN A 74 6.10 -3.89 -22.14
CA GLN A 74 6.79 -4.53 -23.28
C GLN A 74 5.95 -4.54 -24.56
N ASN A 75 4.63 -4.62 -24.43
CA ASN A 75 3.68 -4.68 -25.55
C ASN A 75 3.05 -3.33 -25.91
N ASP A 76 3.52 -2.23 -25.31
CA ASP A 76 2.98 -0.88 -25.50
C ASP A 76 1.45 -0.77 -25.23
N SER A 77 0.97 -1.49 -24.20
CA SER A 77 -0.46 -1.62 -23.89
C SER A 77 -0.80 -1.07 -22.50
N TRP A 78 -1.38 0.13 -22.49
CA TRP A 78 -1.98 0.73 -21.29
C TRP A 78 -3.10 -0.10 -20.68
N LYS A 79 -3.82 -0.88 -21.50
CA LYS A 79 -4.88 -1.78 -21.01
C LYS A 79 -4.32 -2.89 -20.13
N ASP A 80 -3.14 -3.41 -20.47
CA ASP A 80 -2.46 -4.44 -19.71
C ASP A 80 -1.80 -3.87 -18.46
N VAL A 81 -1.21 -2.67 -18.56
CA VAL A 81 -0.68 -1.94 -17.39
C VAL A 81 -1.79 -1.68 -16.37
N ALA A 82 -2.91 -1.11 -16.79
CA ALA A 82 -4.04 -0.85 -15.90
C ALA A 82 -4.61 -2.16 -15.31
N HIS A 83 -4.60 -3.25 -16.07
CA HIS A 83 -5.04 -4.55 -15.57
C HIS A 83 -4.13 -5.11 -14.48
N GLY A 84 -2.80 -5.05 -14.64
CA GLY A 84 -1.85 -5.48 -13.62
C GLY A 84 -1.95 -4.65 -12.32
N ILE A 85 -2.21 -3.35 -12.44
CA ILE A 85 -2.46 -2.48 -11.29
C ILE A 85 -3.73 -2.91 -10.54
N VAL A 86 -4.81 -3.21 -11.27
CA VAL A 86 -6.06 -3.70 -10.69
C VAL A 86 -5.89 -5.04 -10.00
N ILE A 87 -5.12 -5.98 -10.56
CA ILE A 87 -4.81 -7.27 -9.90
C ILE A 87 -4.14 -7.03 -8.55
N SER A 88 -3.13 -6.16 -8.51
CA SER A 88 -2.41 -5.83 -7.27
C SER A 88 -3.35 -5.17 -6.24
N LEU A 89 -4.25 -4.30 -6.71
CA LEU A 89 -5.25 -3.63 -5.88
C LEU A 89 -6.29 -4.61 -5.32
N GLU A 90 -6.73 -5.55 -6.13
CA GLU A 90 -7.67 -6.59 -5.72
C GLU A 90 -7.08 -7.46 -4.61
N GLN A 91 -5.80 -7.85 -4.71
CA GLN A 91 -5.14 -8.59 -3.63
C GLN A 91 -5.12 -7.78 -2.34
N VAL A 92 -4.80 -6.48 -2.41
CA VAL A 92 -4.79 -5.60 -1.23
C VAL A 92 -6.19 -5.45 -0.61
N GLU A 93 -7.25 -5.39 -1.40
CA GLU A 93 -8.62 -5.14 -0.90
C GLU A 93 -9.41 -6.38 -0.51
N ASN A 94 -9.29 -7.46 -1.27
CA ASN A 94 -10.08 -8.67 -1.06
C ASN A 94 -9.49 -9.54 0.03
N TYR A 95 -8.17 -9.51 0.23
CA TYR A 95 -7.52 -10.35 1.23
C TYR A 95 -8.03 -10.10 2.66
N PRO A 96 -8.16 -8.84 3.16
CA PRO A 96 -8.76 -8.59 4.47
C PRO A 96 -10.19 -9.17 4.61
N LYS A 97 -10.99 -9.06 3.55
CA LYS A 97 -12.39 -9.51 3.51
C LYS A 97 -12.52 -11.04 3.45
N GLN A 98 -11.72 -11.69 2.62
CA GLN A 98 -11.74 -13.13 2.40
C GLN A 98 -11.10 -13.89 3.56
N SER A 99 -10.16 -13.26 4.25
CA SER A 99 -9.53 -13.89 5.40
C SER A 99 -10.44 -13.96 6.65
N LEU A 100 -11.66 -13.39 6.63
CA LEU A 100 -12.61 -13.30 7.77
C LEU A 100 -12.03 -12.55 8.99
N ARG A 101 -11.10 -11.60 8.78
CA ARG A 101 -9.99 -11.28 9.72
C ARG A 101 -9.70 -9.78 9.78
N GLU A 102 -10.73 -8.95 9.87
CA GLU A 102 -10.53 -7.53 10.17
C GLU A 102 -10.13 -7.34 11.66
N ASP A 103 -10.56 -8.24 12.56
CA ASP A 103 -10.50 -8.01 14.03
C ASP A 103 -10.02 -9.21 14.90
N ASP A 104 -9.35 -10.24 14.35
CA ASP A 104 -9.04 -11.47 15.12
C ASP A 104 -7.95 -11.24 16.21
N PRO A 105 -8.30 -11.16 17.51
CA PRO A 105 -7.38 -10.82 18.61
C PRO A 105 -6.41 -11.97 18.96
N SER A 106 -6.58 -13.15 18.35
CA SER A 106 -5.69 -14.29 18.59
C SER A 106 -4.36 -14.20 17.83
N LYS A 107 -4.18 -13.15 17.01
CA LYS A 107 -3.04 -12.98 16.09
C LYS A 107 -2.25 -11.68 16.31
N ASP A 108 -2.22 -11.11 17.52
CA ASP A 108 -1.41 -9.95 17.95
C ASP A 108 0.05 -9.98 17.48
N TRP A 109 0.64 -11.18 17.38
CA TRP A 109 2.03 -11.35 16.92
C TRP A 109 2.31 -10.79 15.52
N ARG A 110 1.28 -10.52 14.71
CA ARG A 110 1.39 -9.92 13.37
C ARG A 110 1.36 -8.39 13.39
N ASN A 111 0.77 -7.79 14.41
CA ASN A 111 0.78 -6.35 14.58
C ASN A 111 2.15 -5.95 15.13
N ARG A 112 3.06 -5.57 14.24
CA ARG A 112 4.41 -5.16 14.66
C ARG A 112 4.35 -4.01 15.66
N ASN A 113 3.32 -3.15 15.60
CA ASN A 113 3.15 -2.07 16.56
C ASN A 113 2.85 -2.56 17.98
N GLU A 114 2.16 -3.69 18.17
CA GLU A 114 1.93 -4.25 19.51
C GLU A 114 3.19 -4.90 20.10
N GLY A 115 3.93 -5.65 19.29
CA GLY A 115 5.22 -6.21 19.71
C GLY A 115 6.28 -5.14 19.99
N ILE A 116 6.26 -4.04 19.24
CA ILE A 116 7.13 -2.89 19.43
C ILE A 116 6.69 -2.07 20.64
N ALA A 117 5.38 -1.80 20.83
CA ALA A 117 4.91 -0.97 21.94
C ALA A 117 5.26 -1.56 23.32
N ASP A 118 5.14 -2.88 23.50
CA ASP A 118 5.49 -3.52 24.78
C ASP A 118 7.01 -3.55 25.00
N ALA A 119 7.80 -3.74 23.95
CA ALA A 119 9.26 -3.66 24.01
C ALA A 119 9.76 -2.23 24.25
N GLU A 120 9.16 -1.25 23.57
CA GLU A 120 9.41 0.18 23.77
C GLU A 120 9.05 0.57 25.19
N ALA A 121 7.87 0.23 25.70
CA ALA A 121 7.48 0.53 27.08
C ALA A 121 8.51 0.03 28.11
N LYS A 122 9.01 -1.21 27.95
CA LYS A 122 10.05 -1.79 28.81
C LYS A 122 11.41 -1.09 28.69
N VAL A 123 11.79 -0.64 27.50
CA VAL A 123 13.05 0.08 27.26
C VAL A 123 12.97 1.51 27.76
N LEU A 124 11.86 2.20 27.52
CA LEU A 124 11.60 3.55 28.00
C LEU A 124 11.64 3.58 29.54
N ASP A 125 11.01 2.62 30.20
CA ASP A 125 11.02 2.51 31.67
C ASP A 125 12.41 2.16 32.23
N LYS A 126 13.18 1.31 31.53
CA LYS A 126 14.50 0.85 32.00
C LYS A 126 15.63 1.84 31.77
N TRP A 127 15.58 2.60 30.68
CA TRP A 127 16.74 3.38 30.20
C TRP A 127 16.47 4.87 30.07
N MET A 128 15.21 5.32 30.10
CA MET A 128 14.92 6.75 30.06
C MET A 128 14.97 7.34 31.47
N PRO A 129 15.82 8.36 31.71
CA PRO A 129 15.83 9.09 32.97
C PRO A 129 14.45 9.73 33.25
N GLU A 130 14.03 9.72 34.51
CA GLU A 130 12.74 10.30 34.95
C GLU A 130 12.57 11.76 34.51
N GLU A 131 13.66 12.55 34.50
CA GLU A 131 13.63 13.95 34.07
C GLU A 131 13.19 14.14 32.61
N LEU A 132 13.56 13.21 31.72
CA LEU A 132 13.16 13.23 30.31
C LEU A 132 11.72 12.74 30.11
N MET A 133 11.30 11.76 30.92
CA MET A 133 9.91 11.28 30.94
C MET A 133 8.94 12.37 31.41
N ASP A 134 9.32 13.13 32.44
CA ASP A 134 8.51 14.24 32.95
C ASP A 134 8.43 15.41 31.96
N LEU A 135 9.50 15.67 31.20
CA LEU A 135 9.51 16.64 30.11
C LEU A 135 8.57 16.23 28.97
N ALA A 136 8.62 14.96 28.55
CA ALA A 136 7.74 14.43 27.52
C ALA A 136 6.26 14.48 27.94
N ARG A 137 5.95 14.12 29.20
CA ARG A 137 4.59 14.20 29.75
C ARG A 137 4.06 15.63 29.81
N ARG A 138 4.92 16.62 30.08
CA ARG A 138 4.55 18.05 30.04
C ARG A 138 4.28 18.57 28.63
N GLN A 139 4.92 18.01 27.59
CA GLN A 139 4.68 18.40 26.20
C GLN A 139 3.39 17.80 25.61
N ILE A 140 2.89 16.70 26.17
CA ILE A 140 1.68 15.99 25.69
C ILE A 140 0.39 16.55 26.33
N GLN A 141 0.49 17.34 27.41
CA GLN A 141 -0.66 18.09 27.93
C GLN A 141 -0.90 19.36 27.09
N PRO A 142 -2.14 19.63 26.64
CA PRO A 142 -2.47 20.80 25.82
C PRO A 142 -2.27 22.13 26.54
#